data_AF-A0A351HXT2-F1
#
_entry.id   AF-A0A351HXT2-F1
#
_cell.length_a   1.000
_cell.length_b   1.000
_cell.length_c   1.000
_cell.angle_alpha   90.00
_cell.angle_beta   90.00
_cell.angle_gamma   90.00
#
_symmetry.space_group_name_H-M   'P 1'
#
loop_
_entity.id
_entity.type
_entity.pdbx_description
1 polymer ?
#
loop_
_entity_poly.entity_id
_entity_poly.type
_entity_poly.pdbx_seq_one_letter_code
_entity_poly.pdbx_strand_id
1 'polypeptide(L)'
;MMLHEFVVYLKANPGYDRIMKQIREKYQSLGHLGGTIRLDKITSDEREVLRSLFKKNYLQKSAAFSVEKFIRAFEETKYQGADFEEVLTCYFGEKLSWKKDLRSQYADEKSRYFSEIIAVF
;
A
#
# COMPACT_ATOMS: atom_id res chain seq x y z
N MET A 1 5.30 -2.04 18.44
CA MET A 1 3.99 -1.99 19.13
C MET A 1 2.97 -1.05 18.47
N MET A 2 3.26 -0.37 17.36
CA MET A 2 2.36 0.65 16.76
C MET A 2 1.56 0.18 15.52
N LEU A 3 1.85 -1.02 14.99
CA LEU A 3 1.27 -1.49 13.73
C LEU A 3 -0.21 -1.89 13.87
N HIS A 4 -0.54 -2.64 14.91
CA HIS A 4 -1.92 -3.08 15.14
C HIS A 4 -2.86 -1.89 15.38
N GLU A 5 -2.44 -0.91 16.18
CA GLU A 5 -3.21 0.32 16.37
C GLU A 5 -3.42 1.09 15.07
N PHE A 6 -2.40 1.17 14.21
CA PHE A 6 -2.52 1.86 12.93
C PHE A 6 -3.53 1.15 12.01
N VAL A 7 -3.46 -0.19 11.95
CA VAL A 7 -4.42 -1.00 11.19
C VAL A 7 -5.85 -0.83 11.74
N VAL A 8 -6.02 -0.83 13.07
CA VAL A 8 -7.32 -0.61 13.70
C VAL A 8 -7.87 0.78 13.37
N TYR A 9 -7.03 1.82 13.44
CA TYR A 9 -7.41 3.18 13.05
C TYR A 9 -7.87 3.29 11.59
N LEU A 10 -7.16 2.63 10.67
CA LEU A 10 -7.53 2.60 9.26
C LEU A 10 -8.82 1.81 9.03
N LYS A 11 -9.03 0.69 9.74
CA LYS A 11 -10.26 -0.13 9.63
C LYS A 11 -11.48 0.53 10.27
N ALA A 12 -11.29 1.36 11.29
CA ALA A 12 -12.37 2.07 11.97
C ALA A 12 -13.03 3.15 11.09
N ASN A 13 -12.33 3.62 10.05
CA ASN A 13 -12.80 4.69 9.18
C ASN A 13 -13.04 4.17 7.74
N PRO A 14 -14.30 4.07 7.27
CA PRO A 14 -14.62 3.50 5.97
C PRO A 14 -14.02 4.28 4.79
N GLY A 15 -13.71 5.57 4.98
CA GLY A 15 -13.01 6.40 4.00
C GLY A 15 -11.62 5.88 3.61
N TYR A 16 -10.98 5.04 4.44
CA TYR A 16 -9.70 4.41 4.10
C TYR A 16 -9.84 3.13 3.28
N ASP A 17 -10.98 2.45 3.28
CA ASP A 17 -11.10 1.11 2.68
C ASP A 17 -10.79 1.14 1.18
N ARG A 18 -11.46 2.02 0.43
CA ARG A 18 -11.19 2.18 -1.01
C ARG A 18 -9.78 2.71 -1.29
N ILE A 19 -9.25 3.58 -0.42
CA ILE A 19 -7.89 4.11 -0.54
C ILE A 19 -6.87 2.97 -0.40
N MET A 20 -6.97 2.19 0.65
CA MET A 20 -6.09 1.05 0.94
C MET A 20 -6.16 0.01 -0.17
N LYS A 21 -7.35 -0.28 -0.72
CA LYS A 21 -7.53 -1.17 -1.88
C LYS A 21 -6.77 -0.67 -3.10
N GLN A 22 -6.90 0.61 -3.43
CA GLN A 22 -6.16 1.20 -4.55
C GLN A 22 -4.65 1.22 -4.31
N ILE A 23 -4.20 1.46 -3.07
CA ILE A 23 -2.77 1.38 -2.73
C ILE A 23 -2.26 -0.05 -2.94
N ARG A 24 -3.01 -1.05 -2.47
CA ARG A 24 -2.66 -2.46 -2.68
C ARG A 24 -2.57 -2.80 -4.17
N GLU A 25 -3.56 -2.42 -4.97
CA GLU A 25 -3.53 -2.66 -6.43
C GLU A 25 -2.33 -1.97 -7.10
N LYS A 26 -2.03 -0.74 -6.70
CA LYS A 26 -0.89 0.02 -7.20
C LYS A 26 0.43 -0.64 -6.84
N TYR A 27 0.57 -1.06 -5.59
CA TYR A 27 1.72 -1.79 -5.07
C TYR A 27 1.91 -3.12 -5.82
N GLN A 28 0.84 -3.90 -6.02
CA GLN A 28 0.92 -5.16 -6.76
C GLN A 28 1.34 -4.98 -8.23
N SER A 29 0.95 -3.86 -8.84
CA SER A 29 1.30 -3.51 -10.23
C SER A 29 2.74 -3.02 -10.37
N LEU A 30 3.20 -2.12 -9.49
CA LEU A 30 4.53 -1.51 -9.56
C LEU A 30 5.63 -2.33 -8.86
N GLY A 31 5.28 -3.09 -7.82
CA GLY A 31 6.22 -3.82 -6.96
C GLY A 31 6.92 -2.95 -5.92
N HIS A 32 6.46 -1.72 -5.68
CA HIS A 32 6.97 -0.84 -4.61
C HIS A 32 5.87 0.15 -4.18
N LEU A 33 6.03 0.75 -3.00
CA LEU A 33 5.13 1.77 -2.43
C LEU A 33 5.24 3.11 -3.17
N GLY A 34 4.67 3.19 -4.37
CA GLY A 34 4.77 4.37 -5.22
C GLY A 34 3.63 4.56 -6.20
N GLY A 35 3.78 5.60 -7.03
CA GLY A 35 2.83 5.96 -8.07
C GLY A 35 1.59 6.73 -7.58
N THR A 36 0.76 7.13 -8.53
CA THR A 36 -0.41 7.99 -8.30
C THR A 36 -1.70 7.19 -8.30
N ILE A 37 -2.53 7.42 -7.28
CA ILE A 37 -3.89 6.92 -7.14
C ILE A 37 -4.85 8.03 -7.51
N ARG A 38 -5.92 7.65 -8.22
CA ARG A 38 -7.03 8.55 -8.56
C ARG A 38 -8.33 7.95 -8.08
N LEU A 39 -9.04 8.69 -7.25
CA LEU A 39 -10.39 8.38 -6.81
C LEU A 39 -11.34 9.28 -7.58
N ASP A 40 -12.14 8.70 -8.47
CA ASP A 40 -13.29 9.40 -9.05
C ASP A 40 -14.54 9.14 -8.19
N LYS A 41 -15.42 10.15 -8.12
CA LYS A 41 -16.63 10.16 -7.29
C LYS A 41 -16.32 9.88 -5.82
N ILE A 42 -15.49 10.72 -5.20
CA ILE A 42 -15.14 10.58 -3.78
C ILE A 42 -16.36 10.69 -2.88
N THR A 43 -16.47 9.81 -1.90
CA THR A 43 -17.54 9.86 -0.88
C THR A 43 -17.29 10.97 0.15
N SER A 44 -18.26 11.26 1.02
CA SER A 44 -18.07 12.18 2.15
C SER A 44 -16.93 11.72 3.06
N ASP A 45 -16.89 10.43 3.37
CA ASP A 45 -15.94 9.85 4.32
C ASP A 45 -14.52 9.84 3.73
N GLU A 46 -14.40 9.50 2.45
CA GLU A 46 -13.14 9.62 1.70
C GLU A 46 -12.68 11.08 1.67
N ARG A 47 -13.60 12.03 1.43
CA ARG A 47 -13.26 13.46 1.40
C ARG A 47 -12.75 13.94 2.75
N GLU A 48 -13.37 13.52 3.85
CA GLU A 48 -12.96 13.89 5.20
C GLU A 48 -11.56 13.34 5.53
N VAL A 49 -11.31 12.07 5.22
CA VAL A 49 -10.00 11.44 5.36
C VAL A 49 -8.94 12.21 4.56
N LEU A 50 -9.19 12.47 3.28
CA LEU A 50 -8.25 13.18 2.41
C LEU A 50 -8.02 14.62 2.86
N ARG A 51 -9.07 15.30 3.35
CA ARG A 51 -8.97 16.65 3.89
C ARG A 51 -8.12 16.67 5.16
N SER A 52 -8.30 15.70 6.04
CA SER A 52 -7.53 15.56 7.28
C SER A 52 -6.04 15.31 6.98
N LEU A 53 -5.76 14.34 6.10
CA LEU A 53 -4.39 13.96 5.75
C LEU A 53 -3.63 15.03 4.97
N PHE A 54 -4.26 15.61 3.95
CA PHE A 54 -3.58 16.54 3.04
C PHE A 54 -3.81 18.00 3.38
N LYS A 55 -4.55 18.29 4.45
CA LYS A 55 -4.93 19.65 4.89
C LYS A 55 -5.48 20.50 3.74
N LYS A 56 -6.18 19.85 2.80
CA LYS A 56 -6.67 20.46 1.55
C LYS A 56 -8.19 20.27 1.41
N ASN A 57 -8.88 21.33 1.00
CA ASN A 57 -10.30 21.25 0.69
C ASN A 57 -10.52 20.63 -0.70
N TYR A 58 -11.08 19.42 -0.73
CA TYR A 58 -11.48 18.74 -1.95
C TYR A 58 -12.90 19.14 -2.34
N LEU A 59 -13.04 20.30 -2.99
CA LEU A 59 -14.30 20.78 -3.58
C LEU A 59 -14.71 19.98 -4.83
N GLN A 60 -13.74 19.29 -5.43
CA GLN A 60 -13.92 18.48 -6.64
C GLN A 60 -14.52 17.11 -6.30
N LYS A 61 -15.17 16.49 -7.29
CA LYS A 61 -15.71 15.11 -7.17
C LYS A 61 -14.64 14.03 -7.32
N SER A 62 -13.40 14.40 -7.61
CA SER A 62 -12.27 13.49 -7.73
C SER A 62 -11.09 13.98 -6.91
N ALA A 63 -10.22 13.04 -6.53
CA ALA A 63 -8.98 13.32 -5.84
C ALA A 63 -7.87 12.47 -6.46
N ALA A 64 -6.69 13.06 -6.63
CA ALA A 64 -5.49 12.34 -7.01
C ALA A 64 -4.35 12.66 -6.04
N PHE A 65 -3.61 11.64 -5.64
CA PHE A 65 -2.46 11.75 -4.75
C PHE A 65 -1.49 10.60 -4.99
N SER A 66 -0.21 10.81 -4.67
CA SER A 66 0.77 9.72 -4.71
C SER A 66 0.69 8.88 -3.44
N VAL A 67 0.98 7.58 -3.58
CA VAL A 67 1.08 6.65 -2.45
C VAL A 67 2.10 7.17 -1.43
N GLU A 68 3.25 7.65 -1.91
CA GLU A 68 4.27 8.27 -1.07
C GLU A 68 3.73 9.44 -0.24
N LYS A 69 2.96 10.35 -0.87
CA LYS A 69 2.38 11.49 -0.14
C LYS A 69 1.39 11.03 0.93
N PHE A 70 0.62 9.97 0.65
CA PHE A 70 -0.29 9.38 1.62
C PHE A 70 0.48 8.80 2.82
N ILE A 71 1.54 8.04 2.57
CA ILE A 71 2.39 7.47 3.63
C ILE A 71 3.05 8.59 4.45
N ARG A 72 3.59 9.60 3.76
CA ARG A 72 4.24 10.75 4.38
C ARG A 72 3.31 11.56 5.28
N ALA A 73 2.01 11.59 4.98
CA ALA A 73 1.03 12.24 5.85
C ALA A 73 0.96 11.58 7.24
N PHE A 74 1.35 10.31 7.36
CA PHE A 74 1.43 9.60 8.65
C PHE A 74 2.80 9.73 9.33
N GLU A 75 3.85 10.10 8.60
CA GLU A 75 5.16 10.43 9.20
C GLU A 75 5.10 11.64 10.13
N GLU A 76 4.18 12.58 9.90
CA GLU A 76 3.92 13.73 10.77
C GLU A 76 3.02 13.41 11.97
N THR A 77 2.62 12.14 12.14
CA THR A 77 1.69 11.70 13.20
C THR A 77 2.35 10.72 14.15
N LYS A 78 1.60 10.23 15.15
CA LYS A 78 2.07 9.17 16.07
C LYS A 78 2.46 7.85 15.38
N TYR A 79 2.14 7.68 14.09
CA TYR A 79 2.49 6.49 13.30
C TYR A 79 3.79 6.66 12.49
N GLN A 80 4.62 7.64 12.85
CA GLN A 80 5.92 7.85 12.22
C GLN A 80 6.79 6.58 12.24
N GLY A 81 7.43 6.29 11.10
CA GLY A 81 8.33 5.15 10.97
C GLY A 81 7.63 3.79 10.92
N ALA A 82 6.30 3.74 10.79
CA ALA A 82 5.58 2.50 10.56
C ALA A 82 5.94 1.93 9.17
N ASP A 83 6.26 0.64 9.11
CA ASP A 83 6.41 -0.08 7.86
C ASP A 83 5.04 -0.22 7.19
N PHE A 84 4.82 0.54 6.12
CA PHE A 84 3.54 0.57 5.44
C PHE A 84 3.26 -0.73 4.66
N GLU A 85 4.28 -1.52 4.30
CA GLU A 85 4.10 -2.83 3.68
C GLU A 85 3.54 -3.85 4.69
N GLU A 86 4.07 -3.84 5.91
CA GLU A 86 3.52 -4.65 7.00
C GLU A 86 2.10 -4.19 7.38
N VAL A 87 1.85 -2.88 7.39
CA VAL A 87 0.51 -2.32 7.65
C VAL A 87 -0.50 -2.80 6.61
N LEU A 88 -0.16 -2.75 5.32
CA LEU A 88 -1.00 -3.27 4.25
C LEU A 88 -1.24 -4.77 4.40
N THR A 89 -0.20 -5.55 4.72
CA THR A 89 -0.29 -7.00 4.95
C THR A 89 -1.25 -7.32 6.10
N CYS A 90 -1.10 -6.67 7.25
CA CYS A 90 -2.00 -6.85 8.39
C CYS A 90 -3.40 -6.27 8.15
N TYR A 91 -3.53 -5.20 7.36
CA TYR A 91 -4.82 -4.62 7.01
C TYR A 91 -5.67 -5.60 6.21
N PHE A 92 -5.08 -6.23 5.19
CA PHE A 92 -5.79 -7.19 4.34
C PHE A 92 -5.81 -8.62 4.89
N GLY A 93 -4.94 -8.93 5.87
CA GLY A 93 -4.84 -10.29 6.41
C GLY A 93 -4.22 -11.30 5.44
N GLU A 94 -3.58 -10.81 4.37
CA GLU A 94 -3.00 -11.60 3.28
C GLU A 94 -1.59 -11.09 2.99
N LYS A 95 -0.66 -11.98 2.65
CA LYS A 95 0.66 -11.57 2.12
C LYS A 95 0.45 -10.80 0.82
N LEU A 96 1.06 -9.63 0.70
CA LEU A 96 1.06 -8.84 -0.53
C LEU A 96 1.85 -9.60 -1.62
N SER A 97 1.17 -10.35 -2.46
CA SER A 97 1.77 -11.00 -3.63
C SER A 97 1.88 -10.00 -4.78
N TRP A 98 3.09 -9.67 -5.20
CA TRP A 98 3.35 -8.73 -6.30
C TRP A 98 3.24 -9.44 -7.67
N LYS A 99 2.68 -8.80 -8.70
CA LYS A 99 2.47 -9.45 -10.02
C LYS A 99 3.76 -9.83 -10.73
N LYS A 100 4.85 -9.12 -10.48
CA LYS A 100 6.16 -9.44 -11.07
C LYS A 100 6.93 -10.47 -10.20
N ASP A 101 6.40 -10.86 -9.02
CA ASP A 101 6.85 -12.00 -8.21
C ASP A 101 6.47 -13.30 -8.90
N LEU A 102 5.31 -13.32 -9.57
CA LEU A 102 4.94 -14.46 -10.41
C LEU A 102 5.89 -14.64 -11.61
N ARG A 103 6.70 -13.63 -11.95
CA ARG A 103 7.72 -13.72 -13.00
C ARG A 103 9.15 -13.92 -12.44
N SER A 104 9.40 -13.49 -11.19
CA SER A 104 10.70 -13.64 -10.52
C SER A 104 10.80 -14.90 -9.67
N GLN A 105 9.71 -15.44 -9.12
CA GLN A 105 9.72 -16.76 -8.46
C GLN A 105 10.10 -17.88 -9.44
N TYR A 106 9.74 -17.76 -10.74
CA TYR A 106 10.26 -18.64 -11.80
C TYR A 106 11.74 -18.39 -12.17
N ALA A 107 12.30 -17.22 -11.86
CA ALA A 107 13.70 -16.88 -12.13
C ALA A 107 14.62 -17.25 -10.95
N ASP A 108 14.13 -17.10 -9.71
CA ASP A 108 14.84 -17.46 -8.49
C ASP A 108 14.83 -18.99 -8.23
N GLU A 109 13.76 -19.71 -8.64
CA GLU A 109 13.83 -21.18 -8.74
C GLU A 109 14.86 -21.65 -9.78
N LYS A 110 15.01 -20.95 -10.91
CA LYS A 110 16.04 -21.29 -11.91
C LYS A 110 17.46 -21.09 -11.38
N SER A 111 17.71 -20.05 -10.58
CA SER A 111 19.05 -19.80 -10.03
C SER A 111 19.45 -20.83 -8.97
N ARG A 112 18.49 -21.28 -8.15
CA ARG A 112 18.70 -22.42 -7.22
C ARG A 112 18.96 -23.74 -7.96
N TYR A 113 18.16 -24.05 -8.98
CA TYR A 113 18.29 -25.31 -9.73
C TYR A 113 19.60 -25.38 -10.55
N PHE A 114 20.05 -24.27 -11.16
CA PHE A 114 21.33 -24.25 -11.89
C PHE A 114 22.55 -24.36 -10.97
N SER A 115 22.46 -23.84 -9.75
CA SER A 115 23.54 -23.94 -8.77
C SER A 115 23.68 -25.36 -8.21
N GLU A 116 22.58 -26.08 -8.05
CA GLU A 116 22.59 -27.49 -7.63
C GLU A 116 23.12 -28.44 -8.71
N ILE A 117 22.84 -28.18 -10.00
CA ILE A 117 23.34 -29.03 -11.10
C ILE A 117 24.85 -28.83 -11.34
N ILE A 118 25.36 -27.60 -11.21
CA ILE A 118 26.80 -27.31 -11.41
C ILE A 118 27.66 -27.81 -10.25
N ALA A 119 27.09 -27.99 -9.05
CA ALA A 119 27.81 -28.52 -7.88
C ALA A 119 27.93 -30.06 -7.84
N VAL A 120 27.34 -30.77 -8.81
CA VAL A 120 27.33 -32.24 -8.91
C VAL A 120 28.28 -32.76 -10.00
N PHE A 121 29.00 -31.87 -10.70
CA PHE A 121 30.13 -32.20 -11.59
C PHE A 121 31.44 -31.64 -11.03
#